data_AF-A0A6G0X8Z5-F1
#
_entry.id   AF-A0A6G0X8Z5-F1
#
_cell.length_a   1.000
_cell.length_b   1.000
_cell.length_c   1.000
_cell.angle_alpha   90.00
_cell.angle_beta   90.00
_cell.angle_gamma   90.00
#
_symmetry.space_group_name_H-M   'P 1'
#
loop_
_entity.id
_entity.type
_entity.pdbx_description
1 polymer ?
#
loop_
_entity_poly.entity_id
_entity_poly.type
_entity_poly.pdbx_seq_one_letter_code
_entity_poly.pdbx_strand_id
1 'polypeptide(L)'
;MYHRAARRILPAAVTSKSLGWLQRSTKCNFATNSSLASRYRCSSCGHIHAKWQGQCGNCDGWNLLEEFNGQPQRRNNAREWVRQTKPVRVSEVESSGDTRRIQLGDAEINWVFGGGIVPGSLTLLAGPPGVGKSTLSLQIAHMMSSTNKGSILYISGEESVTQLKMRSDRLHMQCPDLYLASETNIETIVQLIQSWGDASPCRGVVVDSIQTMYSSEINSTAGNVNQVKECTLQLLSVCKASNIPIIIIGHINKGGDIAGPKVLEHIVDTVVQLEGDADSSNRFLRCTKNRFGTTNEVGVLSMTDEGLIPLKNPLHAFLSSNNETLDGVSVTIAVEGSRPIPVEIQTLSNVSFDDRMSCRCRGVSYDKVQLIFAVLERRAKVSFRATSVFVNIAEGFFLNEPSADLALAVALASSATNRPVLPSSIFLGELALSGVLRPVMKLEPRLAAASKIGVANCVVPRASGEEARRIIGKYSSTMKIHEVDTLVEALAICLLR
;
A
#
# COMPACT_ATOMS: atom_id res chain seq x y z
N MET A 1 48.80 57.83 -10.55
CA MET A 1 49.42 57.65 -11.90
C MET A 1 49.31 56.18 -12.26
N TYR A 2 48.76 55.73 -13.38
CA TYR A 2 47.95 56.36 -14.42
C TYR A 2 47.12 55.21 -15.01
N HIS A 3 45.78 55.33 -14.94
CA HIS A 3 44.83 55.14 -16.06
C HIS A 3 44.73 53.75 -16.73
N ARG A 4 43.57 53.23 -17.15
CA ARG A 4 42.14 53.60 -17.34
C ARG A 4 41.53 52.33 -17.99
N ALA A 5 40.24 52.02 -18.08
CA ALA A 5 38.93 52.59 -17.76
C ALA A 5 37.96 51.38 -17.94
N ALA A 6 37.05 51.02 -17.04
CA ALA A 6 35.81 51.69 -16.63
C ALA A 6 34.79 51.93 -17.76
N ARG A 7 33.60 51.30 -17.65
CA ARG A 7 32.31 52.00 -17.56
C ARG A 7 31.13 51.07 -17.24
N ARG A 8 30.53 51.31 -16.06
CA ARG A 8 29.08 51.21 -15.76
C ARG A 8 28.44 52.56 -16.08
N ILE A 9 27.19 52.63 -16.54
CA ILE A 9 26.23 53.72 -16.25
C ILE A 9 24.78 53.18 -16.28
N LEU A 10 24.00 53.47 -15.22
CA LEU A 10 22.52 53.40 -15.08
C LEU A 10 21.90 54.81 -15.31
N PRO A 11 20.61 55.08 -15.03
CA PRO A 11 19.47 55.23 -15.94
C PRO A 11 18.99 56.70 -16.12
N ALA A 12 18.07 56.99 -17.04
CA ALA A 12 17.28 58.22 -16.99
C ALA A 12 15.95 58.09 -17.75
N ALA A 13 14.87 58.41 -17.04
CA ALA A 13 13.53 58.58 -17.56
C ALA A 13 13.39 59.91 -18.30
N VAL A 14 12.63 59.92 -19.41
CA VAL A 14 11.96 61.13 -19.91
C VAL A 14 10.55 60.74 -20.35
N THR A 15 9.59 61.41 -19.72
CA THR A 15 8.17 61.41 -19.97
C THR A 15 7.77 62.30 -21.15
N SER A 16 6.71 61.86 -21.84
CA SER A 16 5.55 62.64 -22.28
C SER A 16 5.35 62.88 -23.80
N LYS A 17 4.18 62.37 -24.22
CA LYS A 17 3.18 62.90 -25.17
C LYS A 17 3.45 62.81 -26.68
N SER A 18 2.72 61.89 -27.30
CA SER A 18 1.64 62.25 -28.25
C SER A 18 0.68 61.08 -28.47
N LEU A 19 -0.61 61.31 -28.24
CA LEU A 19 -1.73 60.40 -28.51
C LEU A 19 -1.83 60.07 -30.00
N GLY A 20 -2.31 58.86 -30.34
CA GLY A 20 -2.82 58.63 -31.68
C GLY A 20 -3.17 57.18 -32.08
N TRP A 21 -4.28 56.67 -31.56
CA TRP A 21 -5.22 55.74 -32.24
C TRP A 21 -4.79 54.32 -32.72
N LEU A 22 -5.69 53.39 -32.38
CA LEU A 22 -6.11 52.17 -33.10
C LEU A 22 -5.35 50.85 -32.88
N GLN A 23 -6.03 50.01 -32.08
CA GLN A 23 -6.01 48.56 -32.05
C GLN A 23 -5.88 47.90 -33.43
N ARG A 24 -4.91 46.99 -33.56
CA ARG A 24 -5.02 45.70 -34.29
C ARG A 24 -3.77 44.87 -34.00
N SER A 25 -3.78 44.09 -32.91
CA SER A 25 -2.81 43.01 -32.73
C SER A 25 -3.48 41.69 -33.09
N THR A 26 -3.15 41.22 -34.29
CA THR A 26 -3.41 39.91 -34.85
C THR A 26 -2.95 38.81 -33.87
N LYS A 27 -3.88 37.96 -33.45
CA LYS A 27 -3.56 36.68 -32.80
C LYS A 27 -2.91 35.76 -33.84
N CYS A 28 -1.62 35.47 -33.69
CA CYS A 28 -1.01 34.33 -34.38
C CYS A 28 -1.46 33.04 -33.68
N ASN A 29 -2.47 32.38 -34.25
CA ASN A 29 -2.75 30.97 -33.99
C ASN A 29 -1.85 30.15 -34.91
N PHE A 30 -0.90 29.38 -34.35
CA PHE A 30 -0.31 28.26 -35.07
C PHE A 30 -1.36 27.14 -35.15
N ALA A 31 -2.11 27.10 -36.24
CA ALA A 31 -2.94 25.97 -36.61
C ALA A 31 -2.10 25.01 -37.48
N THR A 32 -1.76 23.84 -36.94
CA THR A 32 -1.34 22.71 -37.76
C THR A 32 -2.56 22.17 -38.50
N ASN A 33 -2.68 22.47 -39.79
CA ASN A 33 -3.65 21.82 -40.67
C ASN A 33 -3.31 20.33 -40.80
N SER A 34 -3.94 19.48 -39.99
CA SER A 34 -4.11 18.08 -40.36
C SER A 34 -5.16 18.04 -41.47
N SER A 35 -4.73 17.88 -42.72
CA SER A 35 -5.66 17.53 -43.81
C SER A 35 -6.41 16.25 -43.41
N LEU A 36 -7.72 16.34 -43.26
CA LEU A 36 -8.60 15.17 -43.09
C LEU A 36 -8.33 14.21 -44.25
N ALA A 37 -7.78 13.03 -43.95
CA ALA A 37 -7.64 11.98 -44.94
C ALA A 37 -9.06 11.50 -45.30
N SER A 38 -9.53 11.81 -46.51
CA SER A 38 -10.81 11.35 -47.02
C SER A 38 -10.84 9.81 -47.01
N ARG A 39 -11.82 9.24 -46.31
CA ARG A 39 -12.10 7.80 -46.33
C ARG A 39 -13.20 7.52 -47.34
N TYR A 40 -13.25 6.31 -47.89
CA TYR A 40 -14.22 5.92 -48.91
C TYR A 40 -15.01 4.72 -48.42
N ARG A 41 -16.34 4.74 -48.53
CA ARG A 41 -17.23 3.65 -48.14
C ARG A 41 -17.87 3.04 -49.37
N CYS A 42 -17.89 1.72 -49.47
CA CYS A 42 -18.65 1.02 -50.50
C CYS A 42 -20.16 1.11 -50.21
N SER A 43 -20.96 1.59 -51.17
CA SER A 43 -22.41 1.71 -51.04
C SER A 43 -23.13 0.36 -50.99
N SER A 44 -22.52 -0.71 -51.51
CA SER A 44 -23.10 -2.06 -51.53
C SER A 44 -22.78 -2.88 -50.28
N CYS A 45 -21.52 -2.93 -49.86
CA CYS A 45 -21.09 -3.79 -48.74
C CYS A 45 -20.65 -3.03 -47.47
N GLY A 46 -20.63 -1.70 -47.50
CA GLY A 46 -20.29 -0.86 -46.35
C GLY A 46 -18.81 -0.81 -45.95
N HIS A 47 -17.93 -1.54 -46.65
CA HIS A 47 -16.50 -1.60 -46.33
C HIS A 47 -15.79 -0.25 -46.54
N ILE A 48 -14.85 0.10 -45.66
CA ILE A 48 -14.18 1.42 -45.64
C ILE A 48 -12.74 1.30 -46.14
N HIS A 49 -12.40 2.07 -47.16
CA HIS A 49 -11.07 2.19 -47.76
C HIS A 49 -10.42 3.54 -47.41
N ALA A 50 -9.09 3.53 -47.22
CA ALA A 50 -8.33 4.73 -46.86
C ALA A 50 -7.98 5.63 -48.07
N LYS A 51 -8.12 5.13 -49.30
CA LYS A 51 -7.86 5.84 -50.56
C LYS A 51 -8.85 5.38 -51.63
N TRP A 52 -9.15 6.24 -52.60
CA TRP A 52 -9.97 5.88 -53.75
C TRP A 52 -9.18 4.92 -54.65
N GLN A 53 -9.82 3.81 -55.04
CA GLN A 53 -9.19 2.79 -55.88
C GLN A 53 -10.14 2.25 -56.97
N GLY A 54 -11.31 2.87 -57.16
CA GLY A 54 -12.31 2.52 -58.19
C GLY A 54 -13.09 1.22 -57.93
N GLN A 55 -12.41 0.14 -57.49
CA GLN A 55 -13.00 -1.17 -57.19
C GLN A 55 -12.98 -1.45 -55.67
N CYS A 56 -14.09 -1.95 -55.14
CA CYS A 56 -14.17 -2.40 -53.76
C CYS A 56 -13.51 -3.78 -53.60
N GLY A 57 -12.45 -3.89 -52.81
CA GLY A 57 -11.73 -5.15 -52.58
C GLY A 57 -12.44 -6.18 -51.70
N ASN A 58 -13.70 -5.93 -51.30
CA ASN A 58 -14.50 -6.85 -50.48
C ASN A 58 -15.71 -7.44 -51.23
N CYS A 59 -16.28 -6.70 -52.18
CA CYS A 59 -17.45 -7.16 -52.96
C CYS A 59 -17.23 -7.07 -54.47
N ASP A 60 -15.99 -6.80 -54.90
CA ASP A 60 -15.50 -6.69 -56.30
C ASP A 60 -16.25 -5.73 -57.23
N GLY A 61 -17.21 -4.97 -56.70
CA GLY A 61 -18.00 -3.99 -57.46
C GLY A 61 -17.21 -2.73 -57.81
N TRP A 62 -17.44 -2.24 -59.02
CA TRP A 62 -16.80 -1.05 -59.59
C TRP A 62 -17.65 0.20 -59.39
N ASN A 63 -17.00 1.35 -59.15
CA ASN A 63 -17.64 2.66 -58.97
C ASN A 63 -18.69 2.71 -57.84
N LEU A 64 -18.57 1.82 -56.85
CA LEU A 64 -19.46 1.77 -55.68
C LEU A 64 -18.85 2.46 -54.46
N LEU A 65 -17.63 3.01 -54.57
CA LEU A 65 -16.99 3.74 -53.50
C LEU A 65 -17.55 5.16 -53.47
N GLU A 66 -17.91 5.65 -52.28
CA GLU A 66 -18.36 7.01 -52.07
C GLU A 66 -17.49 7.66 -51.00
N GLU A 67 -17.22 8.96 -51.14
CA GLU A 67 -16.39 9.68 -50.19
C GLU A 67 -17.12 9.80 -48.85
N PHE A 68 -16.65 9.04 -47.88
CA PHE A 68 -17.17 8.98 -46.53
C PHE A 68 -16.36 9.91 -45.65
N ASN A 69 -16.82 11.15 -45.54
CA ASN A 69 -16.42 12.07 -44.48
C ASN A 69 -17.09 11.64 -43.16
N GLY A 70 -16.70 10.46 -42.69
CA GLY A 70 -16.93 10.10 -41.31
C GLY A 70 -16.13 11.06 -40.45
N GLN A 71 -16.75 12.18 -40.07
CA GLN A 71 -16.41 12.76 -38.79
C GLN A 71 -16.44 11.58 -37.82
N PRO A 72 -15.38 11.33 -37.03
CA PRO A 72 -15.58 10.46 -35.89
C PRO A 72 -16.80 11.07 -35.21
N GLN A 73 -17.88 10.30 -35.06
CA GLN A 73 -18.82 10.61 -34.01
C GLN A 73 -17.99 10.48 -32.73
N ARG A 74 -17.24 11.53 -32.39
CA ARG A 74 -17.22 12.01 -31.03
C ARG A 74 -18.69 12.20 -30.74
N ARG A 75 -19.32 11.16 -30.20
CA ARG A 75 -20.40 11.37 -29.26
C ARG A 75 -19.90 12.53 -28.41
N ASN A 76 -20.52 13.69 -28.57
CA ASN A 76 -20.41 14.78 -27.62
C ASN A 76 -21.09 14.31 -26.33
N ASN A 77 -20.58 13.23 -25.74
CA ASN A 77 -20.49 13.15 -24.31
C ASN A 77 -19.33 14.10 -24.00
N ALA A 78 -19.60 15.41 -24.10
CA ALA A 78 -18.93 16.35 -23.24
C ALA A 78 -19.25 15.80 -21.85
N ARG A 79 -18.32 14.96 -21.40
CA ARG A 79 -18.39 14.19 -20.19
C ARG A 79 -18.51 15.25 -19.10
N GLU A 80 -19.74 15.54 -18.69
CA GLU A 80 -20.11 16.49 -17.62
C GLU A 80 -19.75 15.87 -16.24
N TRP A 81 -18.57 15.27 -16.17
CA TRP A 81 -18.09 14.47 -15.04
C TRP A 81 -17.40 15.32 -13.97
N VAL A 82 -17.26 16.62 -14.21
CA VAL A 82 -16.64 17.54 -13.25
C VAL A 82 -17.48 18.80 -13.22
N ARG A 83 -18.26 18.98 -12.15
CA ARG A 83 -18.72 20.32 -11.75
C ARG A 83 -17.47 21.22 -11.76
N GLN A 84 -17.38 22.17 -12.68
CA GLN A 84 -16.23 23.07 -12.73
C GLN A 84 -16.18 23.85 -11.41
N THR A 85 -15.23 23.47 -10.56
CA THR A 85 -15.01 24.15 -9.29
C THR A 85 -14.34 25.49 -9.59
N LYS A 86 -14.92 26.56 -9.06
CA LYS A 86 -14.26 27.87 -9.08
C LYS A 86 -13.09 27.84 -8.08
N PRO A 87 -11.96 28.51 -8.37
CA PRO A 87 -10.88 28.64 -7.39
C PRO A 87 -11.41 29.39 -6.16
N VAL A 88 -11.33 28.75 -4.99
CA VAL A 88 -11.70 29.33 -3.69
C VAL A 88 -10.41 29.51 -2.88
N ARG A 89 -10.29 30.60 -2.13
CA ARG A 89 -9.13 30.80 -1.24
C ARG A 89 -9.21 29.81 -0.09
N VAL A 90 -8.07 29.23 0.31
CA VAL A 90 -8.02 28.28 1.43
C VAL A 90 -8.62 28.88 2.71
N SER A 91 -8.45 30.18 2.95
CA SER A 91 -9.05 30.90 4.09
C SER A 91 -10.57 31.01 4.06
N GLU A 92 -11.19 30.84 2.90
CA GLU A 92 -12.64 30.92 2.68
C GLU A 92 -13.29 29.52 2.64
N VAL A 93 -12.48 28.46 2.62
CA VAL A 93 -12.96 27.09 2.75
C VAL A 93 -13.18 26.83 4.23
N GLU A 94 -14.45 26.73 4.64
CA GLU A 94 -14.77 26.20 5.96
C GLU A 94 -14.10 24.84 6.09
N SER A 95 -13.24 24.70 7.12
CA SER A 95 -12.81 23.38 7.54
C SER A 95 -14.07 22.64 7.93
N SER A 96 -14.55 21.79 7.05
CA SER A 96 -15.55 20.78 7.37
C SER A 96 -14.83 19.86 8.36
N GLY A 97 -14.86 20.26 9.63
CA GLY A 97 -14.14 19.59 10.71
C GLY A 97 -14.52 18.12 10.66
N ASP A 98 -13.52 17.27 10.43
CA ASP A 98 -13.66 15.84 10.11
C ASP A 98 -14.89 15.58 9.22
N THR A 99 -14.71 15.52 7.88
CA THR A 99 -15.67 14.83 7.01
C THR A 99 -16.15 13.58 7.75
N ARG A 100 -17.42 13.54 8.21
CA ARG A 100 -17.90 12.53 9.16
C ARG A 100 -17.54 11.16 8.64
N ARG A 101 -16.48 10.57 9.20
CA ARG A 101 -15.97 9.29 8.76
C ARG A 101 -17.03 8.25 9.06
N ILE A 102 -17.18 7.31 8.15
CA ILE A 102 -17.98 6.12 8.38
C ILE A 102 -17.16 5.23 9.31
N GLN A 103 -17.51 5.28 10.59
CA GLN A 103 -16.93 4.40 11.59
C GLN A 103 -17.50 3.00 11.40
N LEU A 104 -16.60 2.05 11.17
CA LEU A 104 -16.92 0.63 11.13
C LEU A 104 -17.14 0.12 12.57
N GLY A 105 -17.81 -1.03 12.71
CA GLY A 105 -18.01 -1.67 14.01
C GLY A 105 -16.71 -2.16 14.68
N ASP A 106 -15.59 -2.09 13.97
CA ASP A 106 -14.29 -2.59 14.42
C ASP A 106 -13.26 -1.47 14.62
N ALA A 107 -12.70 -1.38 15.82
CA ALA A 107 -11.75 -0.35 16.18
C ALA A 107 -10.38 -0.50 15.48
N GLU A 108 -9.93 -1.74 15.26
CA GLU A 108 -8.64 -2.02 14.63
C GLU A 108 -8.68 -1.65 13.14
N ILE A 109 -9.77 -2.02 12.45
CA ILE A 109 -9.95 -1.64 11.04
C ILE A 109 -10.12 -0.13 10.94
N ASN A 110 -10.91 0.51 11.80
CA ASN A 110 -11.01 1.97 11.82
C ASN A 110 -9.64 2.63 11.99
N TRP A 111 -8.80 2.11 12.88
CA TRP A 111 -7.44 2.61 13.10
C TRP A 111 -6.64 2.59 11.79
N VAL A 112 -6.61 1.46 11.07
CA VAL A 112 -5.86 1.36 9.81
C VAL A 112 -6.37 2.34 8.74
N PHE A 113 -7.67 2.60 8.72
CA PHE A 113 -8.27 3.59 7.81
C PHE A 113 -8.12 5.05 8.31
N GLY A 114 -7.39 5.29 9.41
CA GLY A 114 -7.14 6.62 9.96
C GLY A 114 -8.32 7.18 10.76
N GLY A 115 -9.11 6.33 11.40
CA GLY A 115 -10.30 6.67 12.19
C GLY A 115 -11.63 6.31 11.53
N GLY A 116 -11.61 5.68 10.34
CA GLY A 116 -12.80 5.26 9.59
C GLY A 116 -12.74 5.66 8.11
N ILE A 117 -13.74 5.23 7.34
CA ILE A 117 -13.77 5.43 5.89
C ILE A 117 -14.29 6.84 5.56
N VAL A 118 -13.59 7.55 4.69
CA VAL A 118 -13.97 8.92 4.28
C VAL A 118 -15.02 8.87 3.16
N PRO A 119 -16.17 9.57 3.27
CA PRO A 119 -17.12 9.69 2.16
C PRO A 119 -16.48 10.28 0.90
N GLY A 120 -16.92 9.81 -0.27
CA GLY A 120 -16.35 10.24 -1.55
C GLY A 120 -14.84 9.94 -1.70
N SER A 121 -14.32 8.95 -0.97
CA SER A 121 -12.95 8.46 -1.14
C SER A 121 -12.90 7.15 -1.92
N LEU A 122 -11.88 7.01 -2.77
CA LEU A 122 -11.58 5.76 -3.46
C LEU A 122 -10.43 5.04 -2.73
N THR A 123 -10.69 3.85 -2.20
CA THR A 123 -9.71 3.04 -1.48
C THR A 123 -9.35 1.78 -2.26
N LEU A 124 -8.06 1.52 -2.44
CA LEU A 124 -7.54 0.26 -2.98
C LEU A 124 -7.22 -0.71 -1.85
N LEU A 125 -7.89 -1.86 -1.81
CA LEU A 125 -7.52 -3.01 -0.99
C LEU A 125 -6.67 -3.99 -1.83
N ALA A 126 -5.37 -3.97 -1.60
CA ALA A 126 -4.40 -4.77 -2.34
C ALA A 126 -3.87 -5.95 -1.52
N GLY A 127 -3.37 -6.99 -2.18
CA GLY A 127 -2.71 -8.12 -1.54
C GLY A 127 -2.60 -9.35 -2.44
N PRO A 128 -1.82 -10.38 -2.02
CA PRO A 128 -1.69 -11.63 -2.76
C PRO A 128 -3.04 -12.34 -2.96
N PRO A 129 -3.18 -13.19 -3.98
CA PRO A 129 -4.33 -14.09 -4.08
C PRO A 129 -4.40 -15.03 -2.86
N GLY A 130 -5.61 -15.33 -2.37
CA GLY A 130 -5.81 -16.24 -1.23
C GLY A 130 -5.59 -15.64 0.17
N VAL A 131 -5.04 -14.42 0.29
CA VAL A 131 -4.75 -13.80 1.59
C VAL A 131 -6.00 -13.44 2.41
N GLY A 132 -7.16 -13.28 1.75
CA GLY A 132 -8.44 -12.96 2.40
C GLY A 132 -9.09 -11.63 2.00
N LYS A 133 -8.69 -10.99 0.89
CA LYS A 133 -9.21 -9.67 0.46
C LYS A 133 -10.72 -9.63 0.30
N SER A 134 -11.29 -10.56 -0.45
CA SER A 134 -12.75 -10.66 -0.66
C SER A 134 -13.47 -10.85 0.68
N THR A 135 -12.94 -11.72 1.55
CA THR A 135 -13.48 -11.93 2.91
C THR A 135 -13.49 -10.62 3.71
N LEU A 136 -12.36 -9.91 3.78
CA LEU A 136 -12.25 -8.63 4.49
C LEU A 136 -13.20 -7.58 3.89
N SER A 137 -13.25 -7.47 2.57
CA SER A 137 -14.07 -6.47 1.89
C SER A 137 -15.56 -6.71 2.07
N LEU A 138 -15.98 -7.97 2.12
CA LEU A 138 -17.36 -8.36 2.40
C LEU A 138 -17.72 -8.03 3.85
N GLN A 139 -16.82 -8.35 4.81
CA GLN A 139 -16.97 -7.94 6.22
C GLN A 139 -17.06 -6.41 6.36
N ILE A 140 -16.21 -5.65 5.66
CA ILE A 140 -16.28 -4.17 5.65
C ILE A 140 -17.63 -3.71 5.09
N ALA A 141 -18.10 -4.27 3.98
CA ALA A 141 -19.39 -3.91 3.39
C ALA A 141 -20.55 -4.14 4.38
N HIS A 142 -20.50 -5.22 5.16
CA HIS A 142 -21.48 -5.50 6.21
C HIS A 142 -21.35 -4.60 7.43
N MET A 143 -20.13 -4.26 7.84
CA MET A 143 -19.92 -3.27 8.90
C MET A 143 -20.46 -1.90 8.49
N MET A 144 -20.30 -1.51 7.23
CA MET A 144 -20.84 -0.27 6.68
C MET A 144 -22.38 -0.28 6.64
N SER A 145 -23.00 -1.39 6.23
CA SER A 145 -24.47 -1.49 6.18
C SER A 145 -25.09 -1.42 7.57
N SER A 146 -24.46 -2.07 8.56
CA SER A 146 -24.92 -2.11 9.94
C SER A 146 -24.83 -0.77 10.66
N THR A 147 -23.80 0.04 10.36
CA THR A 147 -23.52 1.30 11.07
C THR A 147 -24.18 2.52 10.45
N ASN A 148 -24.33 2.57 9.12
CA ASN A 148 -24.64 3.81 8.41
C ASN A 148 -26.12 3.94 7.97
N LYS A 149 -27.00 3.01 8.38
CA LYS A 149 -28.44 2.97 8.03
C LYS A 149 -28.69 3.30 6.55
N GLY A 150 -28.08 2.54 5.66
CA GLY A 150 -28.22 2.75 4.23
C GLY A 150 -27.63 1.61 3.40
N SER A 151 -28.03 1.59 2.14
CA SER A 151 -27.74 0.49 1.23
C SER A 151 -26.28 0.45 0.80
N ILE A 152 -25.64 -0.70 0.91
CA ILE A 152 -24.27 -0.96 0.44
C ILE A 152 -24.34 -1.85 -0.80
N LEU A 153 -23.62 -1.50 -1.85
CA LEU A 153 -23.56 -2.28 -3.08
C LEU A 153 -22.22 -3.01 -3.19
N TYR A 154 -22.25 -4.33 -3.21
CA TYR A 154 -21.10 -5.19 -3.47
C TYR A 154 -21.18 -5.73 -4.89
N ILE A 155 -20.21 -5.37 -5.72
CA ILE A 155 -20.12 -5.74 -7.12
C ILE A 155 -18.97 -6.70 -7.28
N SER A 156 -19.26 -7.90 -7.77
CA SER A 156 -18.25 -8.91 -8.07
C SER A 156 -18.15 -9.13 -9.58
N GLY A 157 -16.94 -9.21 -10.10
CA GLY A 157 -16.67 -9.70 -11.45
C GLY A 157 -16.06 -11.10 -11.47
N GLU A 158 -15.73 -11.68 -10.30
CA GLU A 158 -15.11 -13.01 -10.18
C GLU A 158 -16.10 -14.08 -9.72
N GLU A 159 -16.87 -13.78 -8.67
CA GLU A 159 -17.83 -14.69 -8.05
C GLU A 159 -19.27 -14.31 -8.41
N SER A 160 -20.15 -15.32 -8.54
CA SER A 160 -21.57 -15.11 -8.73
C SER A 160 -22.27 -14.65 -7.44
N VAL A 161 -23.48 -14.08 -7.58
CA VAL A 161 -24.31 -13.68 -6.44
C VAL A 161 -24.59 -14.84 -5.48
N THR A 162 -24.76 -16.06 -5.99
CA THR A 162 -25.01 -17.25 -5.17
C THR A 162 -23.77 -17.68 -4.37
N GLN A 163 -22.57 -17.55 -4.95
CA GLN A 163 -21.30 -17.81 -4.24
C GLN A 163 -21.05 -16.79 -3.14
N LEU A 164 -21.29 -15.50 -3.42
CA LEU A 164 -21.20 -14.44 -2.41
C LEU A 164 -22.18 -14.66 -1.26
N LYS A 165 -23.43 -15.07 -1.57
CA LYS A 165 -24.42 -15.41 -0.54
C LYS A 165 -23.93 -16.54 0.36
N MET A 166 -23.42 -17.63 -0.21
CA MET A 166 -22.82 -18.73 0.55
C MET A 166 -21.69 -18.26 1.47
N ARG A 167 -20.81 -17.36 1.00
CA ARG A 167 -19.74 -16.79 1.84
C ARG A 167 -20.31 -15.95 2.98
N SER A 168 -21.32 -15.13 2.72
CA SER A 168 -21.97 -14.31 3.76
C SER A 168 -22.64 -15.18 4.83
N ASP A 169 -23.26 -16.30 4.44
CA ASP A 169 -23.91 -17.24 5.35
C ASP A 169 -22.88 -17.95 6.24
N ARG A 170 -21.75 -18.38 5.67
CA ARG A 170 -20.63 -18.97 6.40
C ARG A 170 -20.03 -18.00 7.44
N LEU A 171 -19.96 -16.72 7.09
CA LEU A 171 -19.47 -15.66 7.97
C LEU A 171 -20.53 -15.18 8.98
N HIS A 172 -21.71 -15.82 9.02
CA HIS A 172 -22.82 -15.49 9.91
C HIS A 172 -23.30 -14.04 9.80
N MET A 173 -23.23 -13.45 8.60
CA MET A 173 -23.51 -12.03 8.37
C MET A 173 -25.00 -11.80 8.15
N GLN A 174 -25.61 -10.94 8.96
CA GLN A 174 -26.99 -10.48 8.78
C GLN A 174 -26.99 -9.19 7.97
N CYS A 175 -27.44 -9.25 6.72
CA CYS A 175 -27.20 -8.19 5.74
C CYS A 175 -28.48 -7.68 5.06
N PRO A 176 -29.44 -7.07 5.78
CA PRO A 176 -30.68 -6.60 5.17
C PRO A 176 -30.43 -5.50 4.12
N ASP A 177 -29.41 -4.66 4.33
CA ASP A 177 -29.09 -3.51 3.47
C ASP A 177 -27.84 -3.73 2.59
N LEU A 178 -27.40 -4.99 2.39
CA LEU A 178 -26.31 -5.32 1.47
C LEU A 178 -26.86 -5.88 0.16
N TYR A 179 -26.56 -5.20 -0.94
CA TYR A 179 -27.01 -5.55 -2.27
C TYR A 179 -25.84 -6.13 -3.05
N LEU A 180 -26.08 -7.24 -3.75
CA LEU A 180 -25.05 -7.95 -4.51
C LEU A 180 -25.33 -7.81 -6.01
N ALA A 181 -24.30 -7.53 -6.79
CA ALA A 181 -24.34 -7.54 -8.24
C ALA A 181 -23.15 -8.31 -8.81
N SER A 182 -23.36 -8.99 -9.94
CA SER A 182 -22.32 -9.72 -10.66
C SER A 182 -22.11 -9.08 -12.02
N GLU A 183 -21.20 -8.10 -12.11
CA GLU A 183 -21.02 -7.28 -13.30
C GLU A 183 -19.53 -7.04 -13.59
N THR A 184 -19.18 -6.99 -14.88
CA THR A 184 -17.79 -6.77 -15.36
C THR A 184 -17.66 -5.53 -16.24
N ASN A 185 -18.75 -5.03 -16.81
CA ASN A 185 -18.75 -3.81 -17.63
C ASN A 185 -18.79 -2.57 -16.72
N ILE A 186 -17.80 -1.69 -16.84
CA ILE A 186 -17.70 -0.51 -15.97
C ILE A 186 -18.83 0.50 -16.21
N GLU A 187 -19.31 0.64 -17.46
CA GLU A 187 -20.39 1.56 -17.78
C GLU A 187 -21.71 1.12 -17.10
N THR A 188 -22.00 -0.18 -17.07
CA THR A 188 -23.12 -0.76 -16.32
C THR A 188 -22.97 -0.53 -14.82
N ILE A 189 -21.77 -0.74 -14.27
CA ILE A 189 -21.48 -0.53 -12.85
C ILE A 189 -21.72 0.92 -12.45
N VAL A 190 -21.23 1.87 -13.25
CA VAL A 190 -21.45 3.30 -13.05
C VAL A 190 -22.94 3.64 -13.04
N GLN A 191 -23.72 3.07 -13.96
CA GLN A 191 -25.18 3.24 -14.00
C GLN A 191 -25.86 2.66 -12.76
N LEU A 192 -25.42 1.49 -12.29
CA LEU A 192 -25.93 0.86 -11.05
C LEU A 192 -25.65 1.71 -9.81
N ILE A 193 -24.51 2.42 -9.76
CA ILE A 193 -24.19 3.32 -8.64
C ILE A 193 -25.04 4.59 -8.71
N GLN A 194 -25.35 5.08 -9.91
CA GLN A 194 -26.12 6.30 -10.14
C GLN A 194 -27.64 6.11 -10.10
N SER A 195 -28.13 4.89 -10.24
CA SER A 195 -29.58 4.59 -10.26
C SER A 195 -30.26 4.73 -8.91
N TRP A 196 -29.49 4.83 -7.83
CA TRP A 196 -30.01 5.00 -6.48
C TRP A 196 -30.56 6.42 -6.29
N GLY A 197 -31.83 6.53 -5.89
CA GLY A 197 -32.49 7.80 -5.60
C GLY A 197 -32.42 8.20 -4.13
N ASP A 198 -32.98 9.39 -3.82
CA ASP A 198 -32.96 9.96 -2.47
C ASP A 198 -33.71 9.11 -1.42
N ALA A 199 -34.69 8.31 -1.85
CA ALA A 199 -35.49 7.46 -0.96
C ALA A 199 -34.71 6.25 -0.40
N SER A 200 -33.70 5.78 -1.12
CA SER A 200 -32.80 4.70 -0.71
C SER A 200 -31.39 5.03 -1.22
N PRO A 201 -30.63 5.87 -0.51
CA PRO A 201 -29.32 6.29 -1.00
C PRO A 201 -28.30 5.17 -0.82
N CYS A 202 -27.50 4.92 -1.86
CA CYS A 202 -26.29 4.09 -1.73
C CYS A 202 -25.28 4.83 -0.83
N ARG A 203 -24.81 4.16 0.22
CA ARG A 203 -23.87 4.72 1.22
C ARG A 203 -22.46 4.17 1.11
N GLY A 204 -22.24 3.19 0.23
CA GLY A 204 -20.92 2.63 -0.03
C GLY A 204 -20.95 1.59 -1.14
N VAL A 205 -19.83 1.47 -1.84
CA VAL A 205 -19.65 0.51 -2.93
C VAL A 205 -18.38 -0.30 -2.71
N VAL A 206 -18.45 -1.61 -2.92
CA VAL A 206 -17.29 -2.50 -2.97
C VAL A 206 -17.23 -3.15 -4.36
N VAL A 207 -16.03 -3.23 -4.91
CA VAL A 207 -15.73 -3.73 -6.26
C VAL A 207 -14.68 -4.84 -6.16
N ASP A 208 -15.07 -6.08 -6.45
CA ASP A 208 -14.24 -7.30 -6.35
C ASP A 208 -14.15 -8.07 -7.69
N SER A 209 -13.09 -7.96 -8.48
CA SER A 209 -11.90 -7.14 -8.35
C SER A 209 -11.79 -6.20 -9.55
N ILE A 210 -10.93 -5.18 -9.46
CA ILE A 210 -10.76 -4.23 -10.58
C ILE A 210 -10.15 -4.90 -11.83
N GLN A 211 -9.48 -6.04 -11.67
CA GLN A 211 -8.85 -6.78 -12.76
C GLN A 211 -9.85 -7.41 -13.73
N THR A 212 -11.05 -7.76 -13.27
CA THR A 212 -12.08 -8.38 -14.11
C THR A 212 -12.93 -7.37 -14.86
N MET A 213 -12.74 -6.08 -14.57
CA MET A 213 -13.52 -5.02 -15.17
C MET A 213 -12.96 -4.58 -16.52
N TYR A 214 -13.85 -4.16 -17.41
CA TYR A 214 -13.50 -3.57 -18.68
C TYR A 214 -14.39 -2.38 -19.02
N SER A 215 -13.81 -1.42 -19.74
CA SER A 215 -14.51 -0.36 -20.44
C SER A 215 -14.64 -0.70 -21.92
N SER A 216 -15.85 -0.56 -22.43
CA SER A 216 -16.15 -0.74 -23.86
C SER A 216 -15.53 0.35 -24.75
N GLU A 217 -15.08 1.46 -24.17
CA GLU A 217 -14.43 2.55 -24.90
C GLU A 217 -12.95 2.28 -25.22
N ILE A 218 -12.33 1.31 -24.54
CA ILE A 218 -10.94 0.94 -24.76
C ILE A 218 -10.87 -0.40 -25.49
N ASN A 219 -10.24 -0.38 -26.67
CA ASN A 219 -9.90 -1.60 -27.42
C ASN A 219 -8.71 -2.33 -26.77
N SER A 220 -8.90 -2.89 -25.58
CA SER A 220 -7.96 -3.79 -24.92
C SER A 220 -8.67 -4.76 -23.98
N THR A 221 -8.06 -5.90 -23.69
CA THR A 221 -8.65 -6.95 -22.86
C THR A 221 -8.72 -6.53 -21.39
N ALA A 222 -9.74 -7.03 -20.67
CA ALA A 222 -9.84 -6.89 -19.21
C ALA A 222 -8.54 -7.34 -18.53
N GLY A 223 -8.20 -6.70 -17.40
CA GLY A 223 -6.96 -6.96 -16.66
C GLY A 223 -5.70 -6.31 -17.23
N ASN A 224 -5.73 -5.75 -18.45
CA ASN A 224 -4.64 -4.92 -18.96
C ASN A 224 -4.51 -3.64 -18.11
N VAL A 225 -3.28 -3.17 -17.89
CA VAL A 225 -2.97 -1.92 -17.15
C VAL A 225 -3.82 -0.74 -17.62
N ASN A 226 -4.02 -0.60 -18.93
CA ASN A 226 -4.83 0.50 -19.48
C ASN A 226 -6.34 0.35 -19.16
N GLN A 227 -6.91 -0.86 -19.23
CA GLN A 227 -8.30 -1.11 -18.81
C GLN A 227 -8.48 -0.81 -17.33
N VAL A 228 -7.61 -1.38 -16.49
CA VAL A 228 -7.65 -1.24 -15.03
C VAL A 228 -7.54 0.23 -14.63
N LYS A 229 -6.65 0.98 -15.29
CA LYS A 229 -6.49 2.43 -15.08
C LYS A 229 -7.74 3.22 -15.44
N GLU A 230 -8.32 3.00 -16.62
CA GLU A 230 -9.53 3.71 -17.04
C GLU A 230 -10.71 3.40 -16.14
N CYS A 231 -10.94 2.12 -15.81
CA CYS A 231 -12.02 1.72 -14.91
C CYS A 231 -11.88 2.41 -13.55
N THR A 232 -10.65 2.47 -13.02
CA THR A 232 -10.37 3.16 -11.75
C THR A 232 -10.65 4.66 -11.84
N LEU A 233 -10.31 5.32 -12.96
CA LEU A 233 -10.59 6.75 -13.15
C LEU A 233 -12.09 7.03 -13.24
N GLN A 234 -12.87 6.17 -13.90
CA GLN A 234 -14.32 6.30 -13.97
C GLN A 234 -14.96 6.11 -12.59
N LEU A 235 -14.51 5.11 -11.81
CA LEU A 235 -14.96 4.92 -10.42
C LEU A 235 -14.59 6.10 -9.53
N LEU A 236 -13.39 6.67 -9.67
CA LEU A 236 -12.98 7.86 -8.92
C LEU A 236 -13.91 9.05 -9.24
N SER A 237 -14.26 9.22 -10.51
CA SER A 237 -15.17 10.28 -10.95
C SER A 237 -16.56 10.14 -10.32
N VAL A 238 -17.16 8.94 -10.38
CA VAL A 238 -18.46 8.65 -9.73
C VAL A 238 -18.36 8.81 -8.22
N CYS A 239 -17.29 8.31 -7.61
CA CYS A 239 -17.04 8.42 -6.17
C CYS A 239 -17.09 9.88 -5.68
N LYS A 240 -16.42 10.79 -6.39
CA LYS A 240 -16.41 12.22 -6.06
C LYS A 240 -17.74 12.89 -6.38
N ALA A 241 -18.38 12.56 -7.50
CA ALA A 241 -19.65 13.15 -7.91
C ALA A 241 -20.80 12.79 -6.96
N SER A 242 -20.88 11.52 -6.55
CA SER A 242 -21.93 11.02 -5.66
C SER A 242 -21.59 11.17 -4.18
N ASN A 243 -20.35 11.53 -3.83
CA ASN A 243 -19.84 11.59 -2.46
C ASN A 243 -20.01 10.27 -1.67
N ILE A 244 -19.85 9.13 -2.37
CA ILE A 244 -19.98 7.78 -1.82
C ILE A 244 -18.59 7.14 -1.75
N PRO A 245 -18.20 6.51 -0.63
CA PRO A 245 -16.95 5.78 -0.55
C PRO A 245 -16.98 4.55 -1.46
N ILE A 246 -15.90 4.32 -2.20
CA ILE A 246 -15.74 3.14 -3.05
C ILE A 246 -14.47 2.39 -2.63
N ILE A 247 -14.60 1.10 -2.35
CA ILE A 247 -13.46 0.20 -2.11
C ILE A 247 -13.29 -0.69 -3.33
N ILE A 248 -12.11 -0.65 -3.95
CA ILE A 248 -11.73 -1.52 -5.06
C ILE A 248 -10.72 -2.55 -4.58
N ILE A 249 -10.86 -3.80 -5.01
CA ILE A 249 -9.92 -4.87 -4.69
C ILE A 249 -8.93 -5.04 -5.84
N GLY A 250 -7.65 -5.17 -5.49
CA GLY A 250 -6.57 -5.42 -6.45
C GLY A 250 -5.69 -6.60 -6.05
N HIS A 251 -5.41 -7.46 -7.02
CA HIS A 251 -4.48 -8.58 -6.89
C HIS A 251 -3.02 -8.18 -7.16
N ILE A 252 -2.12 -8.49 -6.20
CA ILE A 252 -0.66 -8.43 -6.38
C ILE A 252 -0.18 -9.80 -6.89
N ASN A 253 0.54 -9.85 -8.01
CA ASN A 253 1.15 -11.09 -8.48
C ASN A 253 2.44 -11.43 -7.66
N LYS A 254 2.95 -12.66 -7.81
CA LYS A 254 4.14 -13.15 -7.08
C LYS A 254 5.45 -12.38 -7.35
N GLY A 255 5.49 -11.51 -8.37
CA GLY A 255 6.63 -10.64 -8.68
C GLY A 255 6.54 -9.25 -8.03
N GLY A 256 5.50 -8.98 -7.22
CA GLY A 256 5.21 -7.63 -6.71
C GLY A 256 4.53 -6.73 -7.74
N ASP A 257 4.31 -7.21 -8.95
CA ASP A 257 3.60 -6.50 -10.01
C ASP A 257 2.10 -6.84 -9.93
N ILE A 258 1.29 -6.00 -9.30
CA ILE A 258 -0.08 -5.79 -9.83
C ILE A 258 0.08 -5.44 -11.34
N ALA A 259 -0.98 -5.42 -12.13
CA ALA A 259 -1.04 -4.56 -13.32
C ALA A 259 -0.70 -3.08 -12.93
N GLY A 260 0.59 -2.80 -12.70
CA GLY A 260 1.21 -1.69 -11.96
C GLY A 260 0.56 -1.34 -10.61
N PRO A 261 1.02 -1.84 -9.44
CA PRO A 261 0.48 -1.42 -8.14
C PRO A 261 0.63 0.08 -7.99
N LYS A 262 1.81 0.57 -8.38
CA LYS A 262 2.15 1.98 -8.46
C LYS A 262 1.16 2.78 -9.31
N VAL A 263 0.66 2.23 -10.41
CA VAL A 263 -0.26 2.97 -11.30
C VAL A 263 -1.57 3.25 -10.59
N LEU A 264 -2.16 2.25 -9.94
CA LEU A 264 -3.39 2.41 -9.17
C LEU A 264 -3.16 3.21 -7.88
N GLU A 265 -2.06 2.94 -7.18
CA GLU A 265 -1.65 3.64 -5.96
C GLU A 265 -1.59 5.16 -6.17
N HIS A 266 -1.20 5.65 -7.35
CA HIS A 266 -1.19 7.09 -7.63
C HIS A 266 -2.58 7.68 -7.88
N ILE A 267 -3.53 6.88 -8.38
CA ILE A 267 -4.88 7.33 -8.76
C ILE A 267 -5.79 7.40 -7.53
N VAL A 268 -5.76 6.38 -6.68
CA VAL A 268 -6.66 6.26 -5.52
C VAL A 268 -6.28 7.23 -4.40
N ASP A 269 -7.21 7.47 -3.47
CA ASP A 269 -6.96 8.34 -2.32
C ASP A 269 -6.28 7.61 -1.17
N THR A 270 -6.68 6.35 -0.94
CA THR A 270 -6.18 5.49 0.14
C THR A 270 -5.75 4.13 -0.42
N VAL A 271 -4.64 3.59 0.08
CA VAL A 271 -4.13 2.24 -0.25
C VAL A 271 -3.97 1.47 1.04
N VAL A 272 -4.65 0.33 1.10
CA VAL A 272 -4.58 -0.62 2.21
C VAL A 272 -4.12 -1.96 1.66
N GLN A 273 -3.09 -2.54 2.25
CA GLN A 273 -2.52 -3.83 1.85
C GLN A 273 -2.85 -4.87 2.92
N LEU A 274 -3.42 -6.00 2.48
CA LEU A 274 -3.60 -7.18 3.30
C LEU A 274 -2.47 -8.17 2.98
N GLU A 275 -1.59 -8.35 3.94
CA GLU A 275 -0.43 -9.23 3.87
C GLU A 275 -0.61 -10.41 4.82
N GLY A 276 0.11 -11.48 4.57
CA GLY A 276 0.13 -12.64 5.44
C GLY A 276 0.80 -13.82 4.77
N ASP A 277 1.38 -14.67 5.60
CA ASP A 277 1.96 -15.92 5.16
C ASP A 277 0.85 -16.97 4.93
N ALA A 278 1.08 -17.87 3.98
CA ALA A 278 0.13 -18.94 3.68
C ALA A 278 -0.02 -19.93 4.85
N ASP A 279 1.05 -20.14 5.61
CA ASP A 279 1.06 -21.13 6.71
C ASP A 279 0.68 -20.53 8.08
N SER A 280 0.56 -19.20 8.20
CA SER A 280 0.07 -18.56 9.42
C SER A 280 -1.41 -18.21 9.25
N SER A 281 -2.20 -18.21 10.33
CA SER A 281 -3.54 -17.62 10.33
C SER A 281 -3.50 -16.09 10.41
N ASN A 282 -2.38 -15.53 10.85
CA ASN A 282 -2.24 -14.08 11.05
C ASN A 282 -2.13 -13.35 9.71
N ARG A 283 -2.77 -12.18 9.66
CA ARG A 283 -2.86 -11.28 8.52
C ARG A 283 -2.59 -9.86 9.00
N PHE A 284 -1.80 -9.12 8.24
CA PHE A 284 -1.42 -7.74 8.54
C PHE A 284 -2.13 -6.82 7.57
N LEU A 285 -2.95 -5.91 8.09
CA LEU A 285 -3.62 -4.89 7.33
C LEU A 285 -2.85 -3.57 7.46
N ARG A 286 -2.18 -3.13 6.40
CA ARG A 286 -1.27 -1.98 6.42
C ARG A 286 -1.78 -0.85 5.54
N CYS A 287 -1.80 0.38 6.05
CA CYS A 287 -2.10 1.54 5.22
C CYS A 287 -0.82 2.19 4.66
N THR A 288 -0.54 2.00 3.38
CA THR A 288 0.67 2.53 2.73
C THR A 288 0.48 3.92 2.15
N LYS A 289 -0.77 4.30 1.85
CA LYS A 289 -1.14 5.65 1.40
C LYS A 289 -2.47 6.05 2.04
N ASN A 290 -2.53 7.22 2.66
CA ASN A 290 -3.76 7.79 3.18
C ASN A 290 -3.75 9.30 2.96
N ARG A 291 -4.60 9.81 2.06
CA ARG A 291 -4.74 11.27 1.87
C ARG A 291 -5.48 11.94 3.02
N PHE A 292 -6.07 11.17 3.93
CA PHE A 292 -6.94 11.66 4.99
C PHE A 292 -6.43 11.34 6.40
N GLY A 293 -5.27 10.73 6.57
CA GLY A 293 -4.81 10.26 7.87
C GLY A 293 -3.33 9.92 7.88
N THR A 294 -2.87 9.32 8.98
CA THR A 294 -1.49 8.82 9.06
C THR A 294 -1.30 7.63 8.13
N THR A 295 -0.07 7.52 7.62
CA THR A 295 0.40 6.33 6.91
C THR A 295 1.16 5.42 7.87
N ASN A 296 1.31 4.16 7.49
CA ASN A 296 2.06 3.11 8.20
C ASN A 296 1.35 2.48 9.40
N GLU A 297 0.09 2.82 9.68
CA GLU A 297 -0.66 2.07 10.71
C GLU A 297 -0.90 0.62 10.27
N VAL A 298 -0.83 -0.30 11.24
CA VAL A 298 -0.97 -1.73 11.02
C VAL A 298 -2.00 -2.32 11.96
N GLY A 299 -2.98 -2.98 11.36
CA GLY A 299 -3.96 -3.82 12.04
C GLY A 299 -3.53 -5.28 11.96
N VAL A 300 -3.65 -6.01 13.06
CA VAL A 300 -3.35 -7.46 13.08
C VAL A 300 -4.65 -8.24 13.19
N LEU A 301 -4.91 -9.08 12.19
CA LEU A 301 -6.11 -9.90 12.07
C LEU A 301 -5.71 -11.38 12.08
N SER A 302 -6.57 -12.26 12.57
CA SER A 302 -6.44 -13.72 12.40
C SER A 302 -7.56 -14.22 11.50
N MET A 303 -7.21 -15.05 10.52
CA MET A 303 -8.15 -15.79 9.71
C MET A 303 -8.72 -16.95 10.53
N THR A 304 -10.05 -17.02 10.63
CA THR A 304 -10.81 -18.05 11.32
C THR A 304 -11.98 -18.52 10.45
N ASP A 305 -12.74 -19.51 10.91
CA ASP A 305 -13.95 -19.97 10.21
C ASP A 305 -15.02 -18.87 10.12
N GLU A 306 -15.03 -17.94 11.08
CA GLU A 306 -15.90 -16.76 11.12
C GLU A 306 -15.35 -15.57 10.29
N GLY A 307 -14.22 -15.76 9.59
CA GLY A 307 -13.57 -14.74 8.77
C GLY A 307 -12.37 -14.10 9.44
N LEU A 308 -12.07 -12.84 9.09
CA LEU A 308 -10.95 -12.10 9.67
C LEU A 308 -11.39 -11.40 10.96
N ILE A 309 -10.76 -11.77 12.07
CA ILE A 309 -11.04 -11.22 13.40
C ILE A 309 -9.79 -10.48 13.90
N PRO A 310 -9.89 -9.24 14.39
CA PRO A 310 -8.75 -8.55 14.96
C PRO A 310 -8.23 -9.19 16.24
N LEU A 311 -6.91 -9.20 16.38
CA LEU A 311 -6.26 -9.65 17.60
C LEU A 311 -6.37 -8.59 18.70
N LYS A 312 -7.05 -8.95 19.79
CA LYS A 312 -7.27 -8.08 20.95
C LYS A 312 -5.96 -7.64 21.63
N ASN A 313 -4.93 -8.49 21.62
CA ASN A 313 -3.64 -8.19 22.22
C ASN A 313 -2.47 -8.57 21.30
N PRO A 314 -2.02 -7.66 20.43
CA PRO A 314 -0.94 -7.91 19.49
C PRO A 314 0.42 -8.09 20.18
N LEU A 315 0.60 -7.63 21.43
CA LEU A 315 1.90 -7.69 22.11
C LEU A 315 2.29 -9.11 22.54
N HIS A 316 1.32 -10.00 22.75
CA HIS A 316 1.58 -11.39 23.11
C HIS A 316 1.38 -12.37 21.95
N ALA A 317 0.83 -11.91 20.83
CA ALA A 317 0.50 -12.77 19.69
C ALA A 317 1.72 -13.38 19.00
N PHE A 318 2.88 -12.75 19.13
CA PHE A 318 4.10 -13.04 18.38
C PHE A 318 5.23 -13.66 19.23
N LEU A 319 4.92 -14.02 20.47
CA LEU A 319 5.86 -14.60 21.42
C LEU A 319 5.44 -16.03 21.71
N SER A 320 6.38 -16.97 21.60
CA SER A 320 6.12 -18.34 22.04
C SER A 320 5.94 -18.39 23.55
N SER A 321 5.04 -19.25 24.03
CA SER A 321 4.73 -19.42 25.46
C SER A 321 5.80 -20.19 26.25
N ASN A 322 6.94 -20.53 25.61
CA ASN A 322 7.93 -21.42 26.20
C ASN A 322 9.00 -20.63 26.95
N ASN A 323 9.11 -20.89 28.26
CA ASN A 323 10.14 -20.33 29.14
C ASN A 323 11.48 -21.09 29.08
N GLU A 324 11.67 -21.97 28.08
CA GLU A 324 12.89 -22.76 27.96
C GLU A 324 14.04 -21.93 27.38
N THR A 325 15.24 -22.15 27.90
CA THR A 325 16.47 -21.51 27.39
C THR A 325 16.89 -22.19 26.10
N LEU A 326 16.38 -21.70 24.97
CA LEU A 326 16.71 -22.21 23.65
C LEU A 326 17.89 -21.43 23.04
N ASP A 327 18.73 -22.13 22.29
CA ASP A 327 19.67 -21.52 21.37
C ASP A 327 18.99 -21.12 20.06
N GLY A 328 19.56 -20.14 19.38
CA GLY A 328 19.07 -19.66 18.10
C GLY A 328 17.77 -18.84 18.16
N VAL A 329 17.21 -18.58 19.35
CA VAL A 329 15.99 -17.77 19.53
C VAL A 329 16.32 -16.42 20.14
N SER A 330 15.83 -15.34 19.52
CA SER A 330 15.95 -13.98 20.06
C SER A 330 14.67 -13.19 19.83
N VAL A 331 14.45 -12.13 20.60
CA VAL A 331 13.26 -11.28 20.46
C VAL A 331 13.69 -9.84 20.16
N THR A 332 12.98 -9.21 19.23
CA THR A 332 13.07 -7.78 18.96
C THR A 332 11.70 -7.12 19.10
N ILE A 333 11.66 -5.79 19.06
CA ILE A 333 10.40 -5.04 18.90
C ILE A 333 10.53 -4.21 17.64
N ALA A 334 9.85 -4.68 16.60
CA ALA A 334 9.66 -3.92 15.39
C ALA A 334 8.62 -2.82 15.64
N VAL A 335 8.77 -1.65 15.04
CA VAL A 335 7.73 -0.60 15.04
C VAL A 335 7.24 -0.37 13.63
N GLU A 336 6.01 -0.79 13.41
CA GLU A 336 5.29 -0.65 12.16
C GLU A 336 4.33 0.55 12.29
N GLY A 337 4.69 1.65 11.64
CA GLY A 337 4.05 2.95 11.86
C GLY A 337 4.16 3.41 13.31
N SER A 338 3.04 3.45 14.03
CA SER A 338 3.01 3.81 15.46
C SER A 338 3.06 2.59 16.39
N ARG A 339 2.85 1.38 15.85
CA ARG A 339 2.60 0.18 16.65
C ARG A 339 3.89 -0.60 16.91
N PRO A 340 4.28 -0.78 18.19
CA PRO A 340 5.32 -1.74 18.54
C PRO A 340 4.78 -3.17 18.47
N ILE A 341 5.47 -4.01 17.71
CA ILE A 341 5.17 -5.43 17.50
C ILE A 341 6.39 -6.22 17.96
N PRO A 342 6.29 -6.97 19.06
CA PRO A 342 7.32 -7.91 19.47
C PRO A 342 7.42 -9.00 18.41
N VAL A 343 8.64 -9.38 18.05
CA VAL A 343 8.88 -10.37 17.00
C VAL A 343 9.95 -11.32 17.47
N GLU A 344 9.60 -12.61 17.52
CA GLU A 344 10.54 -13.69 17.77
C GLU A 344 11.28 -14.07 16.46
N ILE A 345 12.60 -14.14 16.54
CA ILE A 345 13.50 -14.54 15.48
C ILE A 345 14.10 -15.88 15.86
N GLN A 346 13.88 -16.88 15.03
CA GLN A 346 14.39 -18.23 15.20
C GLN A 346 15.44 -18.52 14.15
N THR A 347 16.54 -19.12 14.57
CA THR A 347 17.63 -19.51 13.70
C THR A 347 18.09 -20.91 14.05
N LEU A 348 18.44 -21.69 13.03
CA LEU A 348 18.98 -23.03 13.18
C LEU A 348 20.15 -23.19 12.22
N SER A 349 21.32 -23.47 12.76
CA SER A 349 22.53 -23.77 12.02
C SER A 349 22.86 -25.25 12.18
N ASN A 350 22.98 -25.94 11.07
CA ASN A 350 23.44 -27.32 11.04
C ASN A 350 24.69 -27.45 10.18
N VAL A 351 25.48 -28.50 10.40
CA VAL A 351 26.61 -28.82 9.52
C VAL A 351 26.06 -29.14 8.14
N SER A 352 26.63 -28.52 7.11
CA SER A 352 26.30 -28.76 5.71
C SER A 352 27.09 -29.98 5.21
N PHE A 353 26.45 -30.81 4.38
CA PHE A 353 27.14 -31.89 3.66
C PHE A 353 27.93 -31.40 2.44
N ASP A 354 27.65 -30.17 1.99
CA ASP A 354 28.38 -29.47 0.94
C ASP A 354 29.30 -28.42 1.58
N ASP A 355 30.50 -28.21 1.02
CA ASP A 355 31.49 -27.22 1.48
C ASP A 355 31.00 -25.77 1.33
N ARG A 356 29.81 -25.57 0.78
CA ARG A 356 29.15 -24.27 0.62
C ARG A 356 28.19 -23.99 1.77
N MET A 357 28.21 -22.74 2.24
CA MET A 357 27.17 -22.22 3.11
C MET A 357 25.85 -22.17 2.33
N SER A 358 24.81 -22.76 2.88
CA SER A 358 23.44 -22.58 2.37
C SER A 358 22.62 -21.81 3.40
N CYS A 359 21.78 -20.88 2.95
CA CYS A 359 20.91 -20.16 3.86
C CYS A 359 19.50 -20.04 3.29
N ARG A 360 18.50 -20.34 4.12
CA ARG A 360 17.08 -20.18 3.79
C ARG A 360 16.45 -19.25 4.80
N CYS A 361 15.78 -18.21 4.30
CA CYS A 361 15.17 -17.17 5.12
C CYS A 361 13.65 -17.16 4.89
N ARG A 362 12.89 -17.12 5.98
CA ARG A 362 11.44 -16.89 5.98
C ARG A 362 11.13 -15.67 6.84
N GLY A 363 10.37 -14.71 6.29
CA GLY A 363 10.04 -13.46 6.98
C GLY A 363 11.18 -12.43 7.05
N VAL A 364 12.31 -12.63 6.37
CA VAL A 364 13.39 -11.65 6.29
C VAL A 364 14.09 -11.71 4.93
N SER A 365 14.59 -10.58 4.43
CA SER A 365 15.33 -10.54 3.17
C SER A 365 16.68 -11.25 3.29
N TYR A 366 17.00 -12.07 2.29
CA TYR A 366 18.29 -12.77 2.21
C TYR A 366 19.49 -11.80 2.23
N ASP A 367 19.41 -10.67 1.53
CA ASP A 367 20.50 -9.67 1.48
C ASP A 367 20.85 -9.10 2.86
N LYS A 368 19.84 -8.83 3.70
CA LYS A 368 20.05 -8.40 5.09
C LYS A 368 20.80 -9.46 5.90
N VAL A 369 20.39 -10.73 5.78
CA VAL A 369 21.03 -11.84 6.51
C VAL A 369 22.49 -12.02 6.05
N GLN A 370 22.77 -11.90 4.76
CA GLN A 370 24.13 -11.97 4.23
C GLN A 370 25.07 -10.88 4.79
N LEU A 371 24.58 -9.64 4.89
CA LEU A 371 25.36 -8.56 5.49
C LEU A 371 25.68 -8.85 6.96
N ILE A 372 24.70 -9.36 7.72
CA ILE A 372 24.90 -9.72 9.13
C ILE A 372 25.91 -10.87 9.28
N PHE A 373 25.87 -11.88 8.40
CA PHE A 373 26.90 -12.93 8.37
C PHE A 373 28.30 -12.34 8.19
N ALA A 374 28.48 -11.44 7.22
CA ALA A 374 29.78 -10.81 6.97
C ALA A 374 30.30 -10.03 8.18
N VAL A 375 29.41 -9.35 8.91
CA VAL A 375 29.77 -8.63 10.13
C VAL A 375 30.12 -9.59 11.27
N LEU A 376 29.34 -10.66 11.47
CA LEU A 376 29.61 -11.67 12.49
C LEU A 376 30.95 -12.40 12.26
N GLU A 377 31.25 -12.81 11.03
CA GLU A 377 32.51 -13.49 10.69
C GLU A 377 33.70 -12.54 10.89
N ARG A 378 33.60 -11.29 10.40
CA ARG A 378 34.73 -10.34 10.44
C ARG A 378 34.95 -9.71 11.81
N ARG A 379 33.90 -9.45 12.59
CA ARG A 379 33.96 -8.67 13.85
C ARG A 379 33.84 -9.54 15.09
N ALA A 380 32.97 -10.53 15.08
CA ALA A 380 32.72 -11.42 16.23
C ALA A 380 33.45 -12.77 16.12
N LYS A 381 34.14 -13.04 15.01
CA LYS A 381 34.85 -14.32 14.74
C LYS A 381 33.94 -15.55 14.80
N VAL A 382 32.66 -15.37 14.47
CA VAL A 382 31.69 -16.48 14.35
C VAL A 382 31.71 -16.98 12.91
N SER A 383 32.12 -18.24 12.71
CA SER A 383 32.25 -18.84 11.39
C SER A 383 30.97 -19.57 10.98
N PHE A 384 30.50 -19.33 9.76
CA PHE A 384 29.37 -20.05 9.14
C PHE A 384 29.82 -20.94 7.97
N ARG A 385 31.13 -21.22 7.85
CA ARG A 385 31.66 -22.08 6.79
C ARG A 385 31.13 -23.51 6.92
N ALA A 386 30.77 -24.12 5.79
CA ALA A 386 30.17 -25.45 5.73
C ALA A 386 28.97 -25.61 6.68
N THR A 387 28.16 -24.55 6.85
CA THR A 387 26.91 -24.60 7.62
C THR A 387 25.70 -24.32 6.74
N SER A 388 24.62 -25.03 7.03
CA SER A 388 23.27 -24.74 6.51
C SER A 388 22.50 -23.98 7.57
N VAL A 389 22.13 -22.72 7.27
CA VAL A 389 21.46 -21.82 8.22
C VAL A 389 20.03 -21.56 7.78
N PHE A 390 19.09 -21.81 8.68
CA PHE A 390 17.68 -21.52 8.49
C PHE A 390 17.30 -20.36 9.40
N VAL A 391 16.65 -19.35 8.85
CA VAL A 391 16.14 -18.19 9.59
C VAL A 391 14.63 -18.15 9.41
N ASN A 392 13.90 -18.07 10.51
CA ASN A 392 12.45 -18.01 10.53
C ASN A 392 12.00 -16.87 11.45
N ILE A 393 11.16 -15.98 10.94
CA ILE A 393 10.48 -14.98 11.75
C ILE A 393 9.10 -15.52 12.14
N ALA A 394 8.77 -15.47 13.43
CA ALA A 394 7.55 -16.05 13.94
C ALA A 394 6.27 -15.44 13.32
N GLU A 395 5.22 -16.25 13.22
CA GLU A 395 3.85 -15.83 12.89
C GLU A 395 3.67 -15.07 11.57
N GLY A 396 4.54 -15.36 10.59
CA GLY A 396 4.41 -14.79 9.23
C GLY A 396 4.72 -13.28 9.15
N PHE A 397 5.35 -12.71 10.17
CA PHE A 397 5.79 -11.32 10.15
C PHE A 397 6.98 -11.14 9.20
N PHE A 398 6.94 -10.10 8.36
CA PHE A 398 8.07 -9.74 7.50
C PHE A 398 8.92 -8.66 8.17
N LEU A 399 10.09 -9.04 8.67
CA LEU A 399 11.02 -8.20 9.39
C LEU A 399 11.85 -7.34 8.44
N ASN A 400 11.39 -6.11 8.21
CA ASN A 400 12.11 -5.11 7.41
C ASN A 400 12.45 -3.84 8.20
N GLU A 401 13.22 -4.00 9.27
CA GLU A 401 13.56 -2.88 10.16
C GLU A 401 15.02 -2.89 10.60
N PRO A 402 15.78 -1.79 10.49
CA PRO A 402 17.18 -1.73 10.91
C PRO A 402 17.38 -2.04 12.40
N SER A 403 16.47 -1.61 13.28
CA SER A 403 16.61 -1.81 14.72
C SER A 403 16.52 -3.29 15.16
N ALA A 404 16.12 -4.19 14.26
CA ALA A 404 16.08 -5.62 14.51
C ALA A 404 17.40 -6.34 14.14
N ASP A 405 18.37 -5.64 13.55
CA ASP A 405 19.62 -6.25 13.09
C ASP A 405 20.41 -6.87 14.24
N LEU A 406 20.41 -6.24 15.41
CA LEU A 406 21.06 -6.80 16.61
C LEU A 406 20.41 -8.12 17.04
N ALA A 407 19.08 -8.19 17.09
CA ALA A 407 18.38 -9.42 17.47
C ALA A 407 18.70 -10.55 16.48
N LEU A 408 18.64 -10.25 15.18
CA LEU A 408 18.98 -11.21 14.14
C LEU A 408 20.44 -11.69 14.26
N ALA A 409 21.38 -10.80 14.56
CA ALA A 409 22.77 -11.16 14.80
C ALA A 409 22.95 -12.03 16.06
N VAL A 410 22.22 -11.74 17.14
CA VAL A 410 22.22 -12.53 18.39
C VAL A 410 21.67 -13.93 18.15
N ALA A 411 20.54 -14.08 17.44
CA ALA A 411 19.98 -15.38 17.10
C ALA A 411 20.98 -16.22 16.29
N LEU A 412 21.52 -15.66 15.20
CA LEU A 412 22.49 -16.35 14.34
C LEU A 412 23.75 -16.78 15.11
N ALA A 413 24.28 -15.90 15.96
CA ALA A 413 25.44 -16.21 16.78
C ALA A 413 25.13 -17.27 17.85
N SER A 414 23.96 -17.19 18.47
CA SER A 414 23.49 -18.17 19.46
C SER A 414 23.43 -19.57 18.86
N SER A 415 22.79 -19.70 17.69
CA SER A 415 22.70 -20.96 16.96
C SER A 415 24.08 -21.48 16.52
N ALA A 416 24.93 -20.62 15.94
CA ALA A 416 26.24 -21.05 15.44
C ALA A 416 27.22 -21.45 16.56
N THR A 417 27.03 -20.93 17.78
CA THR A 417 27.88 -21.25 18.93
C THR A 417 27.25 -22.27 19.88
N ASN A 418 26.01 -22.70 19.64
CA ASN A 418 25.20 -23.51 20.56
C ASN A 418 25.13 -22.92 21.97
N ARG A 419 25.02 -21.58 22.06
CA ARG A 419 24.96 -20.86 23.34
C ARG A 419 23.58 -20.22 23.48
N PRO A 420 22.77 -20.60 24.49
CA PRO A 420 21.43 -20.07 24.61
C PRO A 420 21.45 -18.57 24.90
N VAL A 421 20.42 -17.88 24.38
CA VAL A 421 20.23 -16.45 24.61
C VAL A 421 19.66 -16.22 26.01
N LEU A 422 20.06 -15.12 26.65
CA LEU A 422 19.53 -14.71 27.95
C LEU A 422 17.99 -14.68 27.92
N PRO A 423 17.28 -15.40 28.82
CA PRO A 423 15.82 -15.44 28.82
C PRO A 423 15.18 -14.08 29.07
N SER A 424 13.96 -13.89 28.56
CA SER A 424 13.20 -12.64 28.72
C SER A 424 14.01 -11.41 28.34
N SER A 425 14.74 -11.51 27.21
CA SER A 425 15.60 -10.45 26.69
C SER A 425 15.11 -9.93 25.34
N ILE A 426 15.19 -8.63 25.15
CA ILE A 426 14.93 -7.97 23.87
C ILE A 426 16.17 -7.24 23.39
N PHE A 427 16.45 -7.39 22.10
CA PHE A 427 17.62 -6.78 21.46
C PHE A 427 17.17 -5.75 20.43
N LEU A 428 17.64 -4.52 20.61
CA LEU A 428 17.35 -3.39 19.72
C LEU A 428 18.68 -2.76 19.29
N GLY A 429 18.86 -2.56 18.00
CA GLY A 429 20.05 -1.88 17.47
C GLY A 429 20.23 -2.12 15.98
N GLU A 430 20.55 -1.06 15.25
CA GLU A 430 21.00 -1.17 13.86
C GLU A 430 22.49 -1.55 13.83
N LEU A 431 22.82 -2.56 13.03
CA LEU A 431 24.18 -3.07 12.96
C LEU A 431 24.92 -2.45 11.77
N ALA A 432 25.92 -1.60 12.05
CA ALA A 432 26.80 -1.09 11.01
C ALA A 432 27.83 -2.15 10.58
N LEU A 433 28.34 -2.06 9.34
CA LEU A 433 29.39 -2.95 8.82
C LEU A 433 30.72 -2.88 9.61
N SER A 434 30.91 -1.82 10.39
CA SER A 434 32.03 -1.69 11.34
C SER A 434 31.89 -2.60 12.56
N GLY A 435 30.70 -3.13 12.85
CA GLY A 435 30.36 -3.84 14.09
C GLY A 435 29.88 -2.92 15.21
N VAL A 436 29.76 -1.62 14.96
CA VAL A 436 29.20 -0.62 15.89
C VAL A 436 27.68 -0.63 15.80
N LEU A 437 27.02 -0.45 16.94
CA LEU A 437 25.56 -0.36 17.03
C LEU A 437 25.11 1.11 16.90
N ARG A 438 24.18 1.35 15.97
CA ARG A 438 23.61 2.68 15.74
C ARG A 438 22.34 2.89 16.56
N PRO A 439 22.04 4.14 16.96
CA PRO A 439 20.85 4.47 17.74
C PRO A 439 19.55 3.98 17.11
N VAL A 440 18.60 3.58 17.96
CA VAL A 440 17.30 3.06 17.57
C VAL A 440 16.29 4.21 17.46
N MET A 441 15.60 4.30 16.32
CA MET A 441 14.50 5.24 16.13
C MET A 441 13.30 4.85 16.99
N LYS A 442 12.51 5.80 17.51
CA LYS A 442 11.30 5.53 18.33
C LYS A 442 11.57 4.58 19.52
N LEU A 443 12.62 4.86 20.30
CA LEU A 443 13.01 4.01 21.44
C LEU A 443 11.91 3.90 22.52
N GLU A 444 11.23 4.99 22.84
CA GLU A 444 10.21 5.00 23.91
C GLU A 444 9.04 4.03 23.66
N PRO A 445 8.40 3.99 22.48
CA PRO A 445 7.39 2.98 22.16
C PRO A 445 7.87 1.53 22.32
N ARG A 446 9.14 1.26 21.99
CA ARG A 446 9.71 -0.10 22.14
C ARG A 446 9.91 -0.47 23.59
N LEU A 447 10.50 0.42 24.40
CA LEU A 447 10.66 0.16 25.83
C LEU A 447 9.31 0.10 26.56
N ALA A 448 8.33 0.90 26.16
CA ALA A 448 6.98 0.82 26.69
C ALA A 448 6.34 -0.55 26.41
N ALA A 449 6.49 -1.09 25.19
CA ALA A 449 6.02 -2.42 24.84
C ALA A 449 6.78 -3.53 25.59
N ALA A 450 8.11 -3.45 25.64
CA ALA A 450 8.94 -4.40 26.40
C ALA A 450 8.52 -4.46 27.88
N SER A 451 8.27 -3.29 28.49
CA SER A 451 7.83 -3.21 29.88
C SER A 451 6.43 -3.81 30.08
N LYS A 452 5.51 -3.67 29.10
CA LYS A 452 4.16 -4.24 29.18
C LYS A 452 4.15 -5.76 29.06
N ILE A 453 5.07 -6.31 28.28
CA ILE A 453 5.21 -7.76 28.06
C ILE A 453 5.90 -8.45 29.26
N GLY A 454 6.59 -7.67 30.12
CA GLY A 454 7.29 -8.20 31.30
C GLY A 454 8.72 -8.66 30.99
N VAL A 455 9.39 -8.01 30.04
CA VAL A 455 10.77 -8.31 29.65
C VAL A 455 11.73 -7.93 30.77
N ALA A 456 12.64 -8.84 31.12
CA ALA A 456 13.60 -8.63 32.21
C ALA A 456 14.84 -7.86 31.75
N ASN A 457 15.33 -8.12 30.54
CA ASN A 457 16.55 -7.52 30.00
C ASN A 457 16.29 -6.85 28.66
N CYS A 458 16.81 -5.64 28.46
CA CYS A 458 16.78 -4.97 27.17
C CYS A 458 18.19 -4.53 26.81
N VAL A 459 18.68 -4.94 25.64
CA VAL A 459 19.98 -4.53 25.12
C VAL A 459 19.77 -3.49 24.04
N VAL A 460 20.36 -2.32 24.24
CA VAL A 460 20.20 -1.16 23.39
C VAL A 460 21.56 -0.54 23.07
N PRO A 461 21.70 0.19 21.95
CA PRO A 461 22.91 0.95 21.67
C PRO A 461 23.07 2.05 22.71
N ARG A 462 24.31 2.34 23.12
CA ARG A 462 24.60 3.38 24.11
C ARG A 462 24.03 4.74 23.70
N ALA A 463 23.29 5.37 24.61
CA ALA A 463 22.60 6.62 24.33
C ALA A 463 23.56 7.83 24.38
N SER A 464 23.74 8.49 23.23
CA SER A 464 24.49 9.74 23.14
C SER A 464 23.66 10.99 23.45
N GLY A 465 22.34 10.98 23.18
CA GLY A 465 21.43 12.12 23.37
C GLY A 465 20.74 12.16 24.74
N GLU A 466 20.47 13.37 25.25
CA GLU A 466 19.76 13.60 26.53
C GLU A 466 18.37 12.98 26.55
N GLU A 467 17.63 13.06 25.44
CA GLU A 467 16.29 12.48 25.31
C GLU A 467 16.30 10.96 25.48
N ALA A 468 17.25 10.27 24.83
CA ALA A 468 17.39 8.83 24.94
C ALA A 468 17.75 8.40 26.37
N ARG A 469 18.62 9.14 27.06
CA ARG A 469 18.96 8.87 28.48
C ARG A 469 17.77 9.06 29.41
N ARG A 470 16.96 10.11 29.18
CA ARG A 470 15.72 10.34 29.94
C ARG A 470 14.73 9.19 29.75
N ILE A 471 14.56 8.73 28.52
CA ILE A 471 13.71 7.59 28.17
C ILE A 471 14.21 6.31 28.85
N ILE A 472 15.51 6.01 28.78
CA ILE A 472 16.12 4.85 29.45
C ILE A 472 15.91 4.91 30.96
N GLY A 473 16.15 6.07 31.58
CA GLY A 473 15.94 6.29 33.02
C GLY A 473 14.50 6.01 33.47
N LYS A 474 13.50 6.37 32.64
CA LYS A 474 12.07 6.13 32.91
C LYS A 474 11.73 4.63 33.06
N TYR A 475 12.41 3.76 32.33
CA TYR A 475 12.13 2.30 32.33
C TYR A 475 13.17 1.48 33.10
N SER A 476 14.21 2.12 33.66
CA SER A 476 15.26 1.44 34.42
C SER A 476 14.77 0.79 35.72
N SER A 477 13.60 1.20 36.22
CA SER A 477 12.96 0.59 37.39
C SER A 477 12.16 -0.67 37.06
N THR A 478 11.74 -0.87 35.80
CA THR A 478 10.91 -2.01 35.40
C THR A 478 11.69 -3.11 34.70
N MET A 479 12.79 -2.77 34.01
CA MET A 479 13.64 -3.74 33.33
C MET A 479 15.12 -3.35 33.41
N LYS A 480 16.02 -4.33 33.27
CA LYS A 480 17.46 -4.09 33.21
C LYS A 480 17.87 -3.70 31.79
N ILE A 481 18.29 -2.44 31.62
CA ILE A 481 18.73 -1.93 30.32
C ILE A 481 20.26 -2.01 30.25
N HIS A 482 20.77 -2.72 29.24
CA HIS A 482 22.21 -2.87 28.95
C HIS A 482 22.58 -2.00 27.76
N GLU A 483 23.41 -0.99 28.00
CA GLU A 483 23.88 -0.06 26.97
C GLU A 483 25.23 -0.49 26.39
N VAL A 484 25.24 -0.85 25.11
CA VAL A 484 26.40 -1.41 24.39
C VAL A 484 26.80 -0.54 23.20
N ASP A 485 28.10 -0.49 22.88
CA ASP A 485 28.60 0.26 21.71
C ASP A 485 28.82 -0.66 20.50
N THR A 486 29.10 -1.94 20.73
CA THR A 486 29.47 -2.89 19.67
C THR A 486 28.72 -4.22 19.74
N LEU A 487 28.66 -4.91 18.60
CA LEU A 487 28.12 -6.26 18.49
C LEU A 487 28.82 -7.25 19.44
N VAL A 488 30.13 -7.12 19.60
CA VAL A 488 30.92 -8.05 20.45
C VAL A 488 30.55 -7.89 21.92
N GLU A 489 30.38 -6.65 22.39
CA GLU A 489 29.89 -6.36 23.74
C GLU A 489 28.48 -6.91 23.95
N ALA A 490 27.60 -6.73 22.96
CA ALA A 490 26.26 -7.29 23.02
C ALA A 490 26.31 -8.82 23.16
N LEU A 491 27.01 -9.53 22.27
CA LEU A 491 27.11 -11.00 22.34
C LEU A 491 27.71 -11.50 23.66
N ALA A 492 28.66 -10.77 24.25
CA ALA A 492 29.25 -11.11 25.53
C ALA A 492 28.26 -11.05 26.71
N ILE A 493 27.28 -10.13 26.64
CA ILE A 493 26.21 -9.98 27.65
C ILE A 493 25.07 -10.97 27.39
N CYS A 494 24.73 -11.20 26.12
CA CYS A 494 23.49 -11.86 25.71
C CYS A 494 23.59 -13.39 25.68
N LEU A 495 24.77 -13.94 25.36
CA LEU A 495 24.96 -15.39 25.23
C LEU A 495 25.39 -15.98 26.57
N LEU A 496 24.65 -16.96 27.07
CA LEU A 496 25.02 -17.71 28.27
C LEU A 496 26.24 -18.60 27.99
N ARG A 497 27.09 -18.82 28.99
CA ARG A 497 28.33 -19.58 28.82
C ARG A 497 28.11 -21.08 28.77
#